data_AF-A0A024HCE7-F1
#
_entry.id   AF-A0A024HCE7-F1
#
_cell.length_a   1.000
_cell.length_b   1.000
_cell.length_c   1.000
_cell.angle_alpha   90.00
_cell.angle_beta   90.00
_cell.angle_gamma   90.00
#
_symmetry.space_group_name_H-M   'P 1'
#
loop_
_entity.id
_entity.type
_entity.pdbx_description
1 polymer ?
#
loop_
_entity_poly.entity_id
_entity_poly.type
_entity_poly.pdbx_seq_one_letter_code
_entity_poly.pdbx_strand_id
1 'polypeptide(L)'
;MAVLSYLRAGWPILVVGLLALAMIVNSQAAYDNGFRKAKADGDAALAQLREQYANERAQAAQDNLVQYKQQVTRADQAEQKMLETQQQLADAQKQLQERIPHVTTVYRPAPAAAPVAIPHCVFTRGWLRDFNLALGAGLPAAGAGTAAAGTQAATWPAPGSDAELLESGVSPADILAFAKDYGTWARRNLAQLNALIDQGE
;
A
#
# COMPACT_ATOMS: atom_id res chain seq x y z
N MET A 1 109.90 -21.05 3.97
CA MET A 1 109.04 -21.73 2.97
C MET A 1 107.69 -22.20 3.53
N ALA A 2 107.56 -22.57 4.82
CA ALA A 2 106.28 -23.06 5.38
C ALA A 2 105.19 -21.98 5.58
N VAL A 3 105.55 -20.74 5.94
CA VAL A 3 104.56 -19.67 6.20
C VAL A 3 103.79 -19.26 4.94
N LEU A 4 104.45 -19.27 3.77
CA LEU A 4 103.83 -18.97 2.48
C LEU A 4 102.87 -20.07 2.01
N SER A 5 103.07 -21.34 2.39
CA SER A 5 102.16 -22.43 2.02
C SER A 5 100.88 -22.44 2.86
N TYR A 6 100.96 -22.11 4.16
CA TYR A 6 99.78 -21.95 5.01
C TYR A 6 98.92 -20.74 4.62
N LEU A 7 99.57 -19.63 4.22
CA LEU A 7 98.86 -18.45 3.71
C LEU A 7 98.11 -18.74 2.40
N ARG A 8 98.75 -19.50 1.49
CA ARG A 8 98.15 -19.91 0.20
C ARG A 8 97.01 -20.92 0.37
N ALA A 9 97.08 -21.79 1.39
CA ALA A 9 96.06 -22.78 1.69
C ALA A 9 94.83 -22.19 2.43
N GLY A 10 95.03 -21.17 3.28
CA GLY A 10 93.94 -20.51 4.03
C GLY A 10 93.21 -19.41 3.27
N TRP A 11 93.86 -18.80 2.27
CA TRP A 11 93.28 -17.73 1.43
C TRP A 11 91.93 -18.09 0.78
N PRO A 12 91.76 -19.24 0.10
CA PRO A 12 90.47 -19.58 -0.52
C PRO A 12 89.34 -19.74 0.51
N ILE A 13 89.64 -20.25 1.71
CA ILE A 13 88.65 -20.41 2.79
C ILE A 13 88.18 -19.04 3.31
N LEU A 14 89.10 -18.09 3.47
CA LEU A 14 88.77 -16.71 3.85
C LEU A 14 87.90 -16.02 2.80
N VAL A 15 88.21 -16.19 1.52
CA VAL A 15 87.42 -15.60 0.42
C VAL A 15 86.02 -16.20 0.36
N VAL A 16 85.89 -17.53 0.50
CA VAL A 16 84.58 -18.20 0.55
C VAL A 16 83.78 -17.77 1.79
N GLY A 17 84.43 -17.64 2.95
CA GLY A 17 83.79 -17.13 4.17
C GLY A 17 83.26 -15.71 4.02
N LEU A 18 84.04 -14.81 3.40
CA LEU A 18 83.61 -13.44 3.11
C LEU A 18 82.48 -13.37 2.09
N LEU A 19 82.52 -14.20 1.03
CA LEU A 19 81.45 -14.29 0.03
C LEU A 19 80.14 -14.82 0.63
N ALA A 20 80.22 -15.85 1.49
CA ALA A 20 79.06 -16.38 2.19
C ALA A 20 78.45 -15.32 3.13
N LEU A 21 79.28 -14.59 3.86
CA LEU A 21 78.82 -13.52 4.75
C LEU A 21 78.17 -12.37 3.96
N ALA A 22 78.75 -11.98 2.83
CA ALA A 22 78.17 -10.99 1.92
C ALA A 22 76.83 -11.46 1.33
N MET A 23 76.67 -12.74 0.98
CA MET A 23 75.39 -13.30 0.54
C MET A 23 74.33 -13.29 1.64
N ILE A 24 74.69 -13.64 2.88
CA ILE A 24 73.77 -13.65 4.02
C ILE A 24 73.29 -12.23 4.37
N VAL A 25 74.19 -11.24 4.35
CA VAL A 25 73.82 -9.85 4.64
C VAL A 25 72.94 -9.28 3.52
N ASN A 26 73.26 -9.56 2.24
CA ASN A 26 72.43 -9.13 1.12
C ASN A 26 71.05 -9.82 1.09
N SER A 27 70.95 -11.08 1.51
CA SER A 27 69.67 -11.79 1.52
C SER A 27 68.73 -11.27 2.62
N GLN A 28 69.25 -10.92 3.80
CA GLN A 28 68.46 -10.30 4.86
C GLN A 28 67.99 -8.90 4.46
N ALA A 29 68.87 -8.07 3.92
CA ALA A 29 68.50 -6.74 3.44
C ALA A 29 67.45 -6.80 2.31
N ALA A 30 67.59 -7.75 1.38
CA ALA A 30 66.61 -7.98 0.32
C ALA A 30 65.26 -8.47 0.89
N TYR A 31 65.28 -9.38 1.87
CA TYR A 31 64.07 -9.87 2.53
C TYR A 31 63.33 -8.77 3.29
N ASP A 32 64.02 -7.98 4.10
CA ASP A 32 63.41 -6.89 4.87
C ASP A 32 62.85 -5.79 3.97
N ASN A 33 63.55 -5.48 2.87
CA ASN A 33 63.05 -4.54 1.85
C ASN A 33 61.79 -5.09 1.16
N GLY A 34 61.82 -6.37 0.76
CA GLY A 34 60.68 -7.05 0.14
C GLY A 34 59.48 -7.11 1.09
N PHE A 35 59.69 -7.51 2.34
CA PHE A 35 58.64 -7.60 3.36
C PHE A 35 58.04 -6.23 3.67
N ARG A 36 58.87 -5.19 3.87
CA ARG A 36 58.38 -3.83 4.10
C ARG A 36 57.58 -3.29 2.91
N LYS A 37 58.05 -3.56 1.68
CA LYS A 37 57.34 -3.14 0.47
C LYS A 37 56.00 -3.87 0.32
N ALA A 38 55.99 -5.19 0.47
CA ALA A 38 54.77 -6.00 0.43
C ALA A 38 53.77 -5.60 1.52
N LYS A 39 54.25 -5.32 2.74
CA LYS A 39 53.41 -4.82 3.84
C LYS A 39 52.82 -3.46 3.51
N ALA A 40 53.63 -2.51 3.03
CA ALA A 40 53.14 -1.18 2.66
C ALA A 40 52.10 -1.24 1.53
N ASP A 41 52.34 -2.06 0.51
CA ASP A 41 51.41 -2.24 -0.61
C ASP A 41 50.12 -2.94 -0.16
N GLY A 42 50.21 -3.92 0.76
CA GLY A 42 49.06 -4.57 1.37
C GLY A 42 48.22 -3.64 2.26
N ASP A 43 48.88 -2.85 3.11
CA ASP A 43 48.21 -1.85 3.97
C ASP A 43 47.53 -0.76 3.11
N ALA A 44 48.17 -0.34 2.02
CA ALA A 44 47.60 0.60 1.05
C ALA A 44 46.37 0.01 0.33
N ALA A 45 46.46 -1.23 -0.16
CA ALA A 45 45.34 -1.92 -0.80
C ALA A 45 44.16 -2.11 0.17
N LEU A 46 44.42 -2.46 1.43
CA LEU A 46 43.40 -2.59 2.46
C LEU A 46 42.74 -1.26 2.79
N ALA A 47 43.51 -0.17 2.87
CA ALA A 47 42.98 1.17 3.09
C ALA A 47 42.06 1.60 1.94
N GLN A 48 42.50 1.39 0.69
CA GLN A 48 41.71 1.70 -0.51
C GLN A 48 40.41 0.89 -0.56
N LEU A 49 40.47 -0.41 -0.24
CA LEU A 49 39.29 -1.26 -0.20
C LEU A 49 38.29 -0.79 0.87
N ARG A 50 38.77 -0.42 2.06
CA ARG A 50 37.92 0.13 3.13
C ARG A 50 37.25 1.43 2.73
N GLU A 51 37.97 2.31 2.04
CA GLU A 51 37.43 3.56 1.52
C GLU A 51 36.35 3.31 0.47
N GLN A 52 36.59 2.40 -0.49
CA GLN A 52 35.59 2.00 -1.48
C GLN A 52 34.31 1.49 -0.82
N TYR A 53 34.43 0.55 0.13
CA TYR A 53 33.27 0.04 0.86
C TYR A 53 32.55 1.10 1.71
N ALA A 54 33.28 2.07 2.25
CA ALA A 54 32.68 3.19 2.99
C ALA A 54 31.88 4.10 2.05
N ASN A 55 32.43 4.41 0.88
CA ASN A 55 31.77 5.22 -0.15
C ASN A 55 30.55 4.51 -0.74
N GLU A 56 30.66 3.22 -1.09
CA GLU A 56 29.55 2.42 -1.59
C GLU A 56 28.41 2.33 -0.56
N ARG A 57 28.73 2.10 0.72
CA ARG A 57 27.71 2.10 1.79
C ARG A 57 27.06 3.46 1.97
N ALA A 58 27.83 4.55 1.88
CA ALA A 58 27.29 5.89 1.97
C ALA A 58 26.35 6.20 0.79
N GLN A 59 26.72 5.82 -0.43
CA GLN A 59 25.89 5.96 -1.62
C GLN A 59 24.61 5.12 -1.52
N ALA A 60 24.72 3.83 -1.19
CA ALA A 60 23.57 2.96 -1.01
C ALA A 60 22.61 3.48 0.07
N ALA A 61 23.13 4.03 1.18
CA ALA A 61 22.31 4.64 2.22
C ALA A 61 21.56 5.89 1.72
N GLN A 62 22.21 6.72 0.90
CA GLN A 62 21.58 7.90 0.29
C GLN A 62 20.50 7.50 -0.71
N ASP A 63 20.78 6.53 -1.58
CA ASP A 63 19.82 6.04 -2.57
C ASP A 63 18.60 5.43 -1.89
N ASN A 64 18.81 4.61 -0.86
CA ASN A 64 17.73 4.05 -0.05
C ASN A 64 16.89 5.15 0.63
N LEU A 65 17.54 6.20 1.15
CA LEU A 65 16.83 7.33 1.76
C LEU A 65 16.00 8.11 0.73
N VAL A 66 16.51 8.31 -0.49
CA VAL A 66 15.77 8.96 -1.58
C VAL A 66 14.56 8.12 -1.98
N GLN A 67 14.74 6.81 -2.18
CA GLN A 67 13.63 5.90 -2.50
C GLN A 67 12.59 5.87 -1.38
N TYR A 68 13.04 5.79 -0.13
CA TYR A 68 12.16 5.82 1.04
C TYR A 68 11.34 7.11 1.08
N LYS A 69 11.98 8.27 0.92
CA LYS A 69 11.27 9.56 0.88
C LYS A 69 10.26 9.62 -0.27
N GLN A 70 10.60 9.11 -1.44
CA GLN A 70 9.67 9.06 -2.58
C GLN A 70 8.46 8.16 -2.27
N GLN A 71 8.67 7.02 -1.63
CA GLN A 71 7.58 6.12 -1.22
C GLN A 71 6.67 6.79 -0.17
N VAL A 72 7.26 7.45 0.84
CA VAL A 72 6.51 8.20 1.85
C VAL A 72 5.69 9.31 1.20
N THR A 73 6.29 10.14 0.34
CA THR A 73 5.55 11.21 -0.35
C THR A 73 4.38 10.66 -1.19
N ARG A 74 4.57 9.53 -1.88
CA ARG A 74 3.49 8.89 -2.65
C ARG A 74 2.38 8.36 -1.75
N ALA A 75 2.74 7.75 -0.62
CA ALA A 75 1.78 7.27 0.36
C ALA A 75 0.98 8.44 0.96
N ASP A 76 1.64 9.53 1.36
CA ASP A 76 1.00 10.73 1.90
C ASP A 76 0.03 11.36 0.89
N GLN A 77 0.42 11.46 -0.38
CA GLN A 77 -0.45 11.95 -1.45
C GLN A 77 -1.67 11.06 -1.67
N ALA A 78 -1.49 9.74 -1.61
CA ALA A 78 -2.58 8.79 -1.73
C ALA A 78 -3.54 8.90 -0.53
N GLU A 79 -3.02 9.04 0.68
CA GLU A 79 -3.80 9.24 1.90
C GLU A 79 -4.60 10.55 1.85
N GLN A 80 -3.98 11.66 1.46
CA GLN A 80 -4.66 12.95 1.28
C GLN A 80 -5.83 12.83 0.29
N LYS A 81 -5.59 12.23 -0.88
CA LYS A 81 -6.63 12.03 -1.90
C LYS A 81 -7.76 11.13 -1.38
N MET A 82 -7.44 10.11 -0.59
CA MET A 82 -8.44 9.25 0.05
C MET A 82 -9.29 10.03 1.05
N LEU A 83 -8.68 10.84 1.92
CA LEU A 83 -9.38 11.66 2.90
C LEU A 83 -10.27 12.71 2.21
N GLU A 84 -9.76 13.39 1.18
CA GLU A 84 -10.55 14.33 0.36
C GLU A 84 -11.75 13.65 -0.28
N THR A 85 -11.57 12.46 -0.85
CA THR A 85 -12.67 11.72 -1.48
C THR A 85 -13.73 11.30 -0.46
N GLN A 86 -13.31 10.86 0.73
CA GLN A 86 -14.22 10.53 1.83
C GLN A 86 -15.01 11.76 2.30
N GLN A 87 -14.34 12.90 2.45
CA GLN A 87 -14.98 14.17 2.79
C GLN A 87 -16.03 14.57 1.74
N GLN A 88 -15.67 14.55 0.46
CA GLN A 88 -16.59 14.87 -0.64
C GLN A 88 -17.81 13.95 -0.68
N LEU A 89 -17.63 12.65 -0.43
CA LEU A 89 -18.74 11.70 -0.35
C LEU A 89 -19.66 12.00 0.85
N ALA A 90 -19.09 12.29 2.02
CA ALA A 90 -19.86 12.65 3.21
C ALA A 90 -20.66 13.94 3.00
N ASP A 91 -20.04 14.97 2.41
CA ASP A 91 -20.68 16.25 2.12
C ASP A 91 -21.81 16.07 1.09
N ALA A 92 -21.56 15.32 0.01
CA ALA A 92 -22.59 15.00 -0.98
C ALA A 92 -23.78 14.25 -0.35
N GLN A 93 -23.52 13.28 0.53
CA GLN A 93 -24.57 12.56 1.25
C GLN A 93 -25.38 13.46 2.17
N LYS A 94 -24.71 14.40 2.87
CA LYS A 94 -25.37 15.38 3.74
C LYS A 94 -26.24 16.34 2.93
N GLN A 95 -25.72 16.89 1.83
CA GLN A 95 -26.48 17.76 0.93
C GLN A 95 -27.69 17.05 0.35
N LEU A 96 -27.56 15.77 -0.04
CA LEU A 96 -28.71 14.98 -0.49
C LEU A 96 -29.74 14.89 0.63
N GLN A 97 -29.33 14.53 1.86
CA GLN A 97 -30.23 14.43 3.01
C GLN A 97 -31.02 15.72 3.28
N GLU A 98 -30.33 16.87 3.23
CA GLU A 98 -30.93 18.18 3.45
C GLU A 98 -31.89 18.59 2.32
N ARG A 99 -31.64 18.13 1.09
CA ARG A 99 -32.49 18.41 -0.07
C ARG A 99 -33.72 17.51 -0.16
N ILE A 100 -33.73 16.33 0.47
CA ILE A 100 -34.89 15.41 0.43
C ILE A 100 -36.18 16.13 0.82
N PRO A 101 -36.29 16.82 1.98
CA PRO A 101 -37.53 17.51 2.35
C PRO A 101 -37.93 18.58 1.33
N HIS A 102 -36.96 19.28 0.71
CA HIS A 102 -37.25 20.32 -0.26
C HIS A 102 -37.92 19.77 -1.53
N VAL A 103 -37.50 18.59 -2.00
CA VAL A 103 -38.04 17.99 -3.22
C VAL A 103 -39.25 17.07 -2.99
N THR A 104 -39.58 16.78 -1.73
CA THR A 104 -40.73 15.91 -1.36
C THR A 104 -41.89 16.65 -0.72
N THR A 105 -41.77 17.96 -0.43
CA THR A 105 -42.84 18.74 0.23
C THR A 105 -43.55 19.73 -0.68
N VAL A 106 -42.85 20.31 -1.66
CA VAL A 106 -43.41 21.31 -2.58
C VAL A 106 -43.09 21.00 -4.04
N TYR A 107 -44.02 21.32 -4.94
CA TYR A 107 -43.79 21.27 -6.38
C TYR A 107 -44.27 22.55 -7.05
N ARG A 108 -43.76 22.80 -8.25
CA ARG A 108 -44.17 23.92 -9.08
C ARG A 108 -44.92 23.37 -10.30
N PRO A 109 -46.23 23.67 -10.48
CA PRO A 109 -47.03 23.10 -11.56
C PRO A 109 -46.72 23.70 -12.94
N ALA A 110 -46.19 24.93 -13.00
CA ALA A 110 -45.74 25.58 -14.23
C ALA A 110 -44.56 26.53 -13.94
N PRO A 111 -43.65 26.81 -14.88
CA PRO A 111 -42.41 27.57 -14.62
C PRO A 111 -42.60 28.93 -13.89
N ALA A 112 -43.68 29.65 -14.20
CA ALA A 112 -44.00 30.95 -13.57
C ALA A 112 -44.93 30.84 -12.34
N ALA A 113 -45.44 29.65 -12.00
CA ALA A 113 -46.36 29.47 -10.87
C ALA A 113 -45.61 29.46 -9.52
N ALA A 114 -46.28 29.88 -8.46
CA ALA A 114 -45.75 29.73 -7.10
C ALA A 114 -45.62 28.23 -6.72
N PRO A 115 -44.64 27.84 -5.89
CA PRO A 115 -44.59 26.49 -5.33
C PRO A 115 -45.85 26.20 -4.50
N VAL A 116 -46.40 25.01 -4.65
CA VAL A 116 -47.55 24.51 -3.89
C VAL A 116 -47.19 23.19 -3.22
N ALA A 117 -47.91 22.81 -2.17
CA ALA A 117 -47.68 21.54 -1.48
C ALA A 117 -47.93 20.35 -2.43
N ILE A 118 -47.07 19.33 -2.36
CA ILE A 118 -47.26 18.09 -3.13
C ILE A 118 -48.53 17.38 -2.64
N PRO A 119 -49.42 16.91 -3.53
CA PRO A 119 -50.55 16.07 -3.14
C PRO A 119 -50.08 14.84 -2.36
N HIS A 120 -50.88 14.35 -1.42
CA HIS A 120 -50.53 13.17 -0.64
C HIS A 120 -50.19 11.98 -1.55
N CYS A 121 -48.93 11.55 -1.51
CA CYS A 121 -48.43 10.44 -2.31
C CYS A 121 -48.61 9.15 -1.52
N VAL A 122 -49.50 8.28 -1.99
CA VAL A 122 -49.85 7.03 -1.30
C VAL A 122 -49.09 5.87 -1.91
N PHE A 123 -48.26 5.20 -1.10
CA PHE A 123 -47.74 3.87 -1.41
C PHE A 123 -48.59 2.82 -0.69
N THR A 124 -49.17 1.90 -1.43
CA THR A 124 -49.98 0.83 -0.86
C THR A 124 -49.10 -0.27 -0.24
N ARG A 125 -49.65 -1.07 0.67
CA ARG A 125 -48.95 -2.20 1.28
C ARG A 125 -48.54 -3.26 0.24
N GLY A 126 -49.36 -3.46 -0.79
CA GLY A 126 -49.05 -4.31 -1.94
C GLY A 126 -47.88 -3.77 -2.75
N TRP A 127 -47.86 -2.46 -3.01
CA TRP A 127 -46.71 -1.83 -3.68
C TRP A 127 -45.41 -2.01 -2.89
N LEU A 128 -45.44 -1.80 -1.57
CA LEU A 128 -44.27 -1.97 -0.72
C LEU A 128 -43.78 -3.42 -0.68
N ARG A 129 -44.71 -4.39 -0.63
CA ARG A 129 -44.38 -5.82 -0.74
C ARG A 129 -43.62 -6.10 -2.03
N ASP A 130 -44.17 -5.68 -3.17
CA ASP A 130 -43.59 -5.97 -4.48
C ASP A 130 -42.26 -5.23 -4.69
N PHE A 131 -42.12 -4.00 -4.17
CA PHE A 131 -40.85 -3.28 -4.11
C PHE A 131 -39.77 -4.05 -3.34
N ASN A 132 -40.10 -4.57 -2.15
CA ASN A 132 -39.17 -5.36 -1.36
C ASN A 132 -38.82 -6.71 -2.02
N LEU A 133 -39.80 -7.38 -2.63
CA LEU A 133 -39.57 -8.61 -3.39
C LEU A 133 -38.63 -8.37 -4.58
N ALA A 134 -38.78 -7.24 -5.29
CA ALA A 134 -37.89 -6.87 -6.39
C ALA A 134 -36.44 -6.62 -5.93
N LEU A 135 -36.24 -6.20 -4.68
CA LEU A 135 -34.92 -6.07 -4.04
C LEU A 135 -34.38 -7.40 -3.47
N GLY A 136 -35.16 -8.48 -3.57
CA GLY A 136 -34.79 -9.82 -3.11
C GLY A 136 -35.20 -10.14 -1.67
N ALA A 137 -35.97 -9.29 -1.00
CA ALA A 137 -36.48 -9.60 0.33
C ALA A 137 -37.45 -10.79 0.27
N GLY A 138 -37.19 -11.84 1.06
CA GLY A 138 -37.99 -13.06 1.05
C GLY A 138 -37.62 -14.07 -0.04
N LEU A 139 -36.63 -13.78 -0.89
CA LEU A 139 -36.01 -14.79 -1.74
C LEU A 139 -35.03 -15.64 -0.92
N PRO A 140 -34.85 -16.93 -1.24
CA PRO A 140 -33.82 -17.75 -0.62
C PRO A 140 -32.45 -17.10 -0.83
N ALA A 141 -31.65 -16.97 0.23
CA ALA A 141 -30.28 -16.48 0.09
C ALA A 141 -29.49 -17.42 -0.83
N ALA A 142 -28.86 -16.86 -1.87
CA ALA A 142 -27.97 -17.61 -2.75
C ALA A 142 -26.65 -17.88 -2.01
N GLY A 143 -26.60 -19.00 -1.29
CA GLY A 143 -25.42 -19.48 -0.58
C GLY A 143 -25.57 -19.45 0.95
N ALA A 144 -24.95 -20.44 1.60
CA ALA A 144 -24.88 -20.55 3.07
C ALA A 144 -23.91 -19.50 3.64
N GLY A 145 -24.26 -18.22 3.53
CA GLY A 145 -23.56 -17.12 4.19
C GLY A 145 -24.22 -16.82 5.53
N THR A 146 -23.40 -16.56 6.56
CA THR A 146 -23.77 -16.21 7.94
C THR A 146 -24.44 -14.84 8.09
N ALA A 147 -25.18 -14.37 7.09
CA ALA A 147 -26.06 -13.23 7.26
C ALA A 147 -27.17 -13.66 8.22
N ALA A 148 -27.09 -13.19 9.47
CA ALA A 148 -28.14 -13.39 10.44
C ALA A 148 -29.48 -13.04 9.78
N ALA A 149 -30.44 -13.96 9.87
CA ALA A 149 -31.80 -13.74 9.42
C ALA A 149 -32.35 -12.50 10.13
N GLY A 150 -32.21 -11.35 9.49
CA GLY A 150 -32.69 -10.07 10.01
C GLY A 150 -34.20 -10.11 10.02
N THR A 151 -34.77 -10.06 11.24
CA THR A 151 -36.16 -9.75 11.57
C THR A 151 -37.22 -10.39 10.68
N GLN A 152 -37.80 -11.47 11.21
CA GLN A 152 -39.15 -12.00 10.94
C GLN A 152 -39.86 -11.29 9.78
N ALA A 153 -39.92 -11.97 8.62
CA ALA A 153 -40.67 -11.49 7.46
C ALA A 153 -42.04 -11.01 7.93
N ALA A 154 -42.24 -9.69 7.91
CA ALA A 154 -43.54 -9.11 8.21
C ALA A 154 -44.53 -9.80 7.28
N THR A 155 -45.61 -10.37 7.84
CA THR A 155 -46.63 -11.03 7.04
C THR A 155 -47.24 -10.00 6.11
N TRP A 156 -46.76 -9.97 4.87
CA TRP A 156 -47.26 -9.07 3.85
C TRP A 156 -48.71 -9.43 3.53
N PRO A 157 -49.57 -8.45 3.21
CA PRO A 157 -50.89 -8.74 2.69
C PRO A 157 -50.80 -9.69 1.48
N ALA A 158 -51.70 -10.66 1.42
CA ALA A 158 -51.76 -11.59 0.31
C ALA A 158 -52.02 -10.83 -1.01
N PRO A 159 -51.37 -11.22 -2.13
CA PRO A 159 -51.68 -10.68 -3.44
C PRO A 159 -53.17 -10.77 -3.77
N GLY A 160 -53.77 -9.69 -4.25
CA GLY A 160 -55.18 -9.62 -4.61
C GLY A 160 -56.15 -9.44 -3.43
N SER A 161 -55.65 -9.18 -2.21
CA SER A 161 -56.49 -8.86 -1.06
C SER A 161 -56.71 -7.35 -0.92
N ASP A 162 -57.89 -6.92 -0.46
CA ASP A 162 -58.18 -5.50 -0.19
C ASP A 162 -57.18 -4.89 0.82
N ALA A 163 -56.62 -5.70 1.70
CA ALA A 163 -55.59 -5.29 2.66
C ALA A 163 -54.30 -4.79 1.99
N GLU A 164 -54.03 -5.17 0.74
CA GLU A 164 -52.87 -4.69 -0.01
C GLU A 164 -53.04 -3.26 -0.53
N LEU A 165 -54.29 -2.77 -0.64
CA LEU A 165 -54.61 -1.41 -1.09
C LEU A 165 -54.51 -0.37 0.05
N LEU A 166 -54.42 -0.83 1.30
CA LEU A 166 -54.22 0.05 2.45
C LEU A 166 -52.88 0.80 2.33
N GLU A 167 -52.83 2.01 2.87
CA GLU A 167 -51.61 2.81 2.92
C GLU A 167 -50.54 2.11 3.75
N SER A 168 -49.30 2.10 3.23
CA SER A 168 -48.17 1.43 3.85
C SER A 168 -47.50 2.24 4.96
N GLY A 169 -47.78 3.54 5.05
CA GLY A 169 -47.09 4.47 5.94
C GLY A 169 -45.70 4.89 5.47
N VAL A 170 -45.24 4.39 4.32
CA VAL A 170 -43.98 4.81 3.68
C VAL A 170 -44.24 6.10 2.90
N SER A 171 -43.35 7.07 3.04
CA SER A 171 -43.41 8.35 2.33
C SER A 171 -42.40 8.41 1.17
N PRO A 172 -42.53 9.35 0.22
CA PRO A 172 -41.52 9.57 -0.82
C PRO A 172 -40.13 9.90 -0.26
N ALA A 173 -40.07 10.52 0.93
CA ALA A 173 -38.80 10.80 1.59
C ALA A 173 -38.10 9.50 2.04
N ASP A 174 -38.86 8.51 2.52
CA ASP A 174 -38.32 7.22 2.94
C ASP A 174 -37.77 6.43 1.75
N ILE A 175 -38.45 6.46 0.59
CA ILE A 175 -37.96 5.82 -0.65
C ILE A 175 -36.67 6.49 -1.13
N LEU A 176 -36.57 7.81 -1.06
CA LEU A 176 -35.36 8.52 -1.48
C LEU A 176 -34.19 8.29 -0.51
N ALA A 177 -34.46 8.23 0.80
CA ALA A 177 -33.47 7.84 1.82
C ALA A 177 -32.99 6.40 1.58
N PHE A 178 -33.91 5.47 1.35
CA PHE A 178 -33.57 4.10 0.99
C PHE A 178 -32.70 4.04 -0.28
N ALA A 179 -33.06 4.75 -1.35
CA ALA A 179 -32.29 4.75 -2.60
C ALA A 179 -30.86 5.28 -2.42
N LYS A 180 -30.67 6.30 -1.57
CA LYS A 180 -29.35 6.84 -1.19
C LYS A 180 -28.51 5.78 -0.47
N ASP A 181 -29.10 5.10 0.52
CA ASP A 181 -28.39 4.09 1.31
C ASP A 181 -28.08 2.84 0.47
N TYR A 182 -29.05 2.39 -0.33
CA TYR A 182 -28.89 1.28 -1.27
C TYR A 182 -27.81 1.57 -2.32
N GLY A 183 -27.79 2.78 -2.90
CA GLY A 183 -26.74 3.19 -3.85
C GLY A 183 -25.35 3.20 -3.21
N THR A 184 -25.25 3.60 -1.94
CA THR A 184 -24.00 3.55 -1.18
C THR A 184 -23.54 2.10 -0.96
N TRP A 185 -24.46 1.22 -0.56
CA TRP A 185 -24.20 -0.21 -0.41
C TRP A 185 -23.74 -0.84 -1.73
N ALA A 186 -24.44 -0.60 -2.84
CA ALA A 186 -24.11 -1.15 -4.16
C ALA A 186 -22.70 -0.75 -4.62
N ARG A 187 -22.35 0.55 -4.48
CA ARG A 187 -21.00 1.04 -4.83
C ARG A 187 -19.90 0.43 -3.96
N ARG A 188 -20.17 0.20 -2.66
CA ARG A 188 -19.21 -0.45 -1.76
C ARG A 188 -18.98 -1.90 -2.17
N ASN A 189 -20.02 -2.65 -2.51
CA ASN A 189 -19.88 -4.04 -3.00
C ASN A 189 -19.09 -4.09 -4.32
N LEU A 190 -19.36 -3.17 -5.26
CA LEU A 190 -18.61 -3.09 -6.51
C LEU A 190 -17.13 -2.79 -6.25
N ALA A 191 -16.81 -1.88 -5.33
CA ALA A 191 -15.43 -1.58 -4.96
C ALA A 191 -14.72 -2.78 -4.33
N GLN A 192 -15.41 -3.55 -3.48
CA GLN A 192 -14.87 -4.79 -2.90
C GLN A 192 -14.63 -5.85 -3.97
N LEU A 193 -15.57 -6.03 -4.91
CA LEU A 193 -15.43 -6.98 -6.00
C LEU A 193 -14.22 -6.64 -6.89
N ASN A 194 -14.08 -5.37 -7.28
CA ASN A 194 -12.92 -4.93 -8.08
C ASN A 194 -11.61 -5.17 -7.32
N ALA A 195 -11.55 -4.85 -6.03
CA ALA A 195 -10.36 -5.11 -5.22
C ALA A 195 -9.99 -6.60 -5.15
N LEU A 196 -10.97 -7.51 -5.14
CA LEU A 196 -10.72 -8.95 -5.19
C LEU A 196 -10.22 -9.42 -6.57
N ILE A 197 -10.74 -8.85 -7.65
CA ILE A 197 -10.30 -9.15 -9.02
C ILE A 197 -8.87 -8.66 -9.23
N ASP A 198 -8.57 -7.41 -8.84
CA ASP A 198 -7.26 -6.78 -9.00
C ASP A 198 -6.16 -7.43 -8.15
N GLN A 199 -6.53 -8.15 -7.08
CA GLN A 199 -5.59 -8.97 -6.28
C GLN A 199 -5.37 -10.38 -6.85
N GLY A 200 -6.23 -10.82 -7.77
CA GLY A 200 -6.16 -12.14 -8.40
C GLY A 200 -5.38 -12.18 -9.71
N GLU A 201 -5.00 -11.02 -10.26
CA GLU A 201 -4.05 -10.85 -11.38
C GLU A 201 -2.63 -10.61 -10.88
#